data_AF-A0A1R2CT57-F1
#
_entry.id   AF-A0A1R2CT57-F1
#
_cell.length_a   1.000
_cell.length_b   1.000
_cell.length_c   1.000
_cell.angle_alpha   90.00
_cell.angle_beta   90.00
_cell.angle_gamma   90.00
#
_symmetry.space_group_name_H-M   'P 1'
#
loop_
_entity.id
_entity.type
_entity.pdbx_description
1 polymer ?
#
loop_
_entity_poly.entity_id
_entity_poly.type
_entity_poly.pdbx_seq_one_letter_code
_entity_poly.pdbx_strand_id
1 'polypeptide(L)'
;MAQYGFNEVIPGLFIGSRFSLHPKLLAKNHITHLLSVDGFKDFPPGFVVQSYEIIDDESENILKYFNSCIDFIGNNRTLVFCTAGRSRSATVVAAYLMKNMGLTLQEAIYTIKKVRKVRPNDGFMKQLETWEKINCELCVREKKTEWFVETEDYVVLRCEQCDLPMVVLKNHSMDAPEQIKIQMQKALSKIAEKEFQGSWHIDTKQRTITTHLHWHARPVIFKL
;
A
#
# COMPACT_ATOMS: atom_id res chain seq x y z
N MET A 1 -14.95 -22.38 16.83
CA MET A 1 -14.54 -23.37 15.81
C MET A 1 -13.18 -22.96 15.28
N ALA A 2 -12.15 -23.77 15.48
CA ALA A 2 -10.80 -23.46 15.01
C ALA A 2 -10.79 -23.31 13.49
N GLN A 3 -10.15 -22.24 12.99
CA GLN A 3 -10.16 -21.83 11.59
C GLN A 3 -9.18 -22.71 10.78
N TYR A 4 -9.53 -23.99 10.64
CA TYR A 4 -8.79 -24.97 9.84
C TYR A 4 -9.03 -24.70 8.36
N GLY A 5 -8.16 -23.92 7.74
CA GLY A 5 -8.27 -23.60 6.32
C GLY A 5 -7.59 -22.29 5.97
N PHE A 6 -7.47 -22.07 4.67
CA PHE A 6 -7.07 -20.81 4.10
C PHE A 6 -8.28 -20.09 3.49
N ASN A 7 -8.14 -18.79 3.29
CA ASN A 7 -9.17 -17.95 2.68
C ASN A 7 -8.56 -17.24 1.47
N GLU A 8 -9.27 -17.19 0.34
CA GLU A 8 -8.88 -16.36 -0.80
C GLU A 8 -9.16 -14.89 -0.45
N VAL A 9 -8.14 -14.05 -0.54
CA VAL A 9 -8.22 -12.62 -0.21
C VAL A 9 -8.61 -11.83 -1.46
N ILE A 10 -7.94 -12.14 -2.56
CA ILE A 10 -8.20 -11.69 -3.93
C ILE A 10 -7.93 -12.89 -4.86
N PRO A 11 -8.42 -12.88 -6.12
CA PRO A 11 -8.18 -13.98 -7.05
C PRO A 11 -6.70 -14.38 -7.11
N GLY A 12 -6.40 -15.62 -6.72
CA GLY A 12 -5.04 -16.18 -6.73
C GLY A 12 -4.21 -15.97 -5.45
N LEU A 13 -4.58 -15.08 -4.54
CA LEU A 13 -3.85 -14.87 -3.28
C LEU A 13 -4.63 -15.38 -2.08
N PHE A 14 -4.05 -16.33 -1.36
CA PHE A 14 -4.67 -17.00 -0.23
C PHE A 14 -3.90 -16.74 1.06
N ILE A 15 -4.62 -16.64 2.19
CA ILE A 15 -4.04 -16.51 3.53
C ILE A 15 -4.45 -17.68 4.43
N GLY A 16 -3.50 -18.27 5.15
CA GLY A 16 -3.76 -19.46 5.98
C GLY A 16 -2.88 -19.58 7.22
N SER A 17 -3.07 -20.69 7.94
CA SER A 17 -2.24 -21.15 9.06
C SER A 17 -1.43 -22.39 8.65
N ARG A 18 -0.59 -22.95 9.55
CA ARG A 18 0.08 -24.24 9.29
C ARG A 18 -0.89 -25.38 8.96
N PHE A 19 -2.11 -25.33 9.46
CA PHE A 19 -3.15 -26.33 9.18
C PHE A 19 -3.78 -26.19 7.79
N SER A 20 -3.37 -25.20 6.99
CA SER A 20 -3.88 -24.94 5.64
C SER A 20 -3.29 -25.84 4.56
N LEU A 21 -2.25 -26.64 4.87
CA LEU A 21 -1.48 -27.41 3.89
C LEU A 21 -2.11 -28.75 3.47
N HIS A 22 -3.44 -28.85 3.46
CA HIS A 22 -4.13 -30.08 3.08
C HIS A 22 -4.09 -30.27 1.54
N PRO A 23 -3.42 -31.31 0.99
CA PRO A 23 -3.13 -31.40 -0.45
C PRO A 23 -4.38 -31.35 -1.35
N LYS A 24 -5.48 -32.00 -0.94
CA LYS A 24 -6.75 -31.96 -1.70
C LYS A 24 -7.34 -30.55 -1.78
N LEU A 25 -7.19 -29.73 -0.73
CA LEU A 25 -7.70 -28.37 -0.73
C LEU A 25 -6.83 -27.46 -1.58
N LEU A 26 -5.50 -27.62 -1.49
CA LEU A 26 -4.55 -26.89 -2.33
C LEU A 26 -4.81 -27.15 -3.82
N ALA A 27 -4.95 -28.41 -4.21
CA ALA A 27 -5.25 -28.82 -5.59
C ALA A 27 -6.61 -28.29 -6.06
N LYS A 28 -7.66 -28.40 -5.24
CA LYS A 28 -9.01 -27.89 -5.57
C LYS A 28 -9.02 -26.39 -5.84
N ASN A 29 -8.15 -25.62 -5.18
CA ASN A 29 -8.04 -24.17 -5.38
C ASN A 29 -6.95 -23.78 -6.38
N HIS A 30 -6.34 -24.77 -7.06
CA HIS A 30 -5.26 -24.61 -8.02
C HIS A 30 -4.08 -23.79 -7.45
N ILE A 31 -3.81 -23.93 -6.15
CA ILE A 31 -2.64 -23.31 -5.52
C ILE A 31 -1.41 -24.01 -6.08
N THR A 32 -0.40 -23.21 -6.45
CA THR A 32 0.86 -23.68 -7.03
C THR A 32 2.07 -23.28 -6.19
N HIS A 33 1.94 -22.19 -5.42
CA HIS A 33 3.01 -21.62 -4.62
C HIS A 33 2.64 -21.59 -3.14
N LEU A 34 3.59 -21.92 -2.27
CA LEU A 34 3.43 -21.91 -0.81
C LEU A 34 4.51 -21.02 -0.18
N LEU A 35 4.08 -19.95 0.48
CA LEU A 35 4.96 -19.03 1.21
C LEU A 35 4.74 -19.17 2.71
N SER A 36 5.73 -19.72 3.42
CA SER A 36 5.76 -19.71 4.89
C SER A 36 6.44 -18.45 5.40
N VAL A 37 5.82 -17.83 6.39
CA VAL A 37 6.31 -16.65 7.11
C VAL A 37 6.58 -17.01 8.58
N ASP A 38 6.96 -18.25 8.85
CA ASP A 38 7.27 -18.75 10.19
C ASP A 38 8.26 -19.93 10.22
N GLY A 39 9.09 -20.05 9.18
CA GLY A 39 10.17 -21.03 9.09
C GLY A 39 9.70 -22.48 8.88
N PHE A 40 8.46 -22.70 8.44
CA PHE A 40 7.96 -24.04 8.16
C PHE A 40 8.73 -24.70 7.00
N LYS A 41 9.05 -26.00 7.11
CA LYS A 41 9.89 -26.73 6.14
C LYS A 41 9.23 -27.97 5.53
N ASP A 42 8.23 -28.56 6.20
CA ASP A 42 7.65 -29.84 5.81
C ASP A 42 6.52 -29.67 4.78
N PHE A 43 6.83 -29.11 3.62
CA PHE A 43 5.85 -28.82 2.58
C PHE A 43 5.38 -30.09 1.85
N PRO A 44 4.11 -30.14 1.41
CA PRO A 44 3.68 -31.18 0.48
C PRO A 44 4.47 -31.08 -0.84
N PRO A 45 4.74 -32.21 -1.52
CA PRO A 45 5.45 -32.20 -2.80
C PRO A 45 4.59 -31.58 -3.92
N GLY A 46 5.25 -31.12 -4.99
CA GLY A 46 4.58 -30.59 -6.19
C GLY A 46 4.22 -29.10 -6.14
N PHE A 47 4.74 -28.36 -5.17
CA PHE A 47 4.56 -26.91 -5.05
C PHE A 47 5.89 -26.19 -5.16
N VAL A 48 5.87 -24.96 -5.67
CA VAL A 48 6.99 -24.03 -5.54
C VAL A 48 6.92 -23.42 -4.15
N VAL A 49 8.00 -23.49 -3.37
CA VAL A 49 7.97 -23.13 -1.95
C VAL A 49 9.05 -22.12 -1.59
N GLN A 50 8.71 -21.23 -0.66
CA GLN A 50 9.64 -20.31 -0.03
C GLN A 50 9.27 -20.17 1.45
N SER A 51 10.28 -20.08 2.32
CA SER A 51 10.08 -20.06 3.76
C SER A 51 11.03 -19.07 4.42
N TYR A 52 10.46 -18.18 5.23
CA TYR A 52 11.20 -17.25 6.06
C TYR A 52 10.93 -17.51 7.53
N GLU A 53 11.99 -17.63 8.31
CA GLU A 53 11.91 -17.69 9.75
C GLU A 53 11.73 -16.27 10.30
N ILE A 54 10.48 -15.94 10.59
CA ILE A 54 10.07 -14.64 11.13
C ILE A 54 9.36 -14.87 12.46
N ILE A 55 9.90 -14.27 13.51
CA ILE A 55 9.36 -14.34 14.87
C ILE A 55 8.17 -13.37 14.95
N ASP A 56 7.09 -13.77 15.63
CA ASP A 56 5.90 -12.93 15.81
C ASP A 56 6.07 -11.91 16.94
N ASP A 57 7.13 -11.12 16.84
CA ASP A 57 7.52 -10.13 17.85
C ASP A 57 7.49 -8.73 17.26
N GLU A 58 7.22 -7.72 18.09
CA GLU A 58 7.14 -6.33 17.64
C GLU A 58 8.51 -5.76 17.22
N SER A 59 9.61 -6.35 17.72
CA SER A 59 10.98 -5.98 17.36
C SER A 59 11.49 -6.66 16.08
N GLU A 60 10.80 -7.68 15.57
CA GLU A 60 11.24 -8.41 14.38
C GLU A 60 11.11 -7.53 13.12
N ASN A 61 12.18 -7.46 12.33
CA ASN A 61 12.20 -6.66 11.11
C ASN A 61 11.63 -7.49 9.94
N ILE A 62 10.30 -7.53 9.84
CA ILE A 62 9.59 -8.19 8.75
C ILE A 62 9.66 -7.38 7.44
N LEU A 63 9.82 -6.06 7.52
CA LEU A 63 9.86 -5.14 6.38
C LEU A 63 10.93 -5.53 5.36
N LYS A 64 12.12 -5.96 5.82
CA LYS A 64 13.23 -6.38 4.93
C LYS A 64 12.86 -7.54 3.99
N TYR A 65 11.83 -8.32 4.31
CA TYR A 65 11.38 -9.44 3.49
C TYR A 65 10.26 -9.07 2.51
N PHE A 66 9.65 -7.88 2.61
CA PHE A 66 8.46 -7.53 1.82
C PHE A 66 8.69 -7.65 0.33
N ASN A 67 9.77 -7.07 -0.22
CA ASN A 67 10.06 -7.17 -1.65
C ASN A 67 10.17 -8.64 -2.10
N SER A 68 10.99 -9.46 -1.42
CA SER A 68 11.20 -10.84 -1.82
C SER A 68 9.94 -11.71 -1.69
N CYS A 69 9.12 -11.48 -0.66
CA CYS A 69 7.82 -12.14 -0.52
C CYS A 69 6.85 -11.73 -1.63
N ILE A 70 6.80 -10.44 -1.96
CA ILE A 70 5.91 -9.90 -3.01
C ILE A 70 6.31 -10.44 -4.38
N ASP A 71 7.61 -10.48 -4.68
CA ASP A 71 8.13 -11.02 -5.92
C ASP A 71 7.81 -12.53 -6.05
N PHE A 72 7.91 -13.29 -4.96
CA PHE A 72 7.50 -14.69 -4.92
C PHE A 72 6.00 -14.88 -5.16
N ILE A 73 5.16 -14.03 -4.56
CA ILE A 73 3.71 -14.05 -4.78
C ILE A 73 3.41 -13.79 -6.26
N GLY A 74 3.96 -12.71 -6.83
CA GLY A 74 3.81 -12.35 -8.24
C GLY A 74 2.37 -12.45 -8.74
N ASN A 75 2.19 -12.96 -9.96
CA ASN A 75 0.88 -13.31 -10.52
C ASN A 75 0.52 -14.79 -10.31
N ASN A 76 1.16 -15.47 -9.34
CA ASN A 76 0.96 -16.89 -9.08
C ASN A 76 -0.30 -17.13 -8.22
N ARG A 77 -0.74 -18.39 -8.17
CA ARG A 77 -1.74 -18.83 -7.18
C ARG A 77 -1.04 -19.26 -5.89
N THR A 78 -0.94 -18.34 -4.94
CA THR A 78 -0.03 -18.43 -3.78
C THR A 78 -0.80 -18.48 -2.46
N LEU A 79 -0.47 -19.46 -1.62
CA LEU A 79 -0.87 -19.49 -0.21
C LEU A 79 0.23 -18.90 0.66
N VAL A 80 -0.05 -17.79 1.33
CA VAL A 80 0.79 -17.18 2.35
C VAL A 80 0.30 -17.61 3.73
N PHE A 81 1.14 -18.27 4.51
CA PHE A 81 0.76 -18.77 5.82
C PHE A 81 1.85 -18.58 6.87
N CYS A 82 1.43 -18.57 8.13
CA CYS A 82 2.30 -18.63 9.30
C CYS A 82 1.65 -19.53 10.34
N THR A 83 2.10 -19.51 11.59
CA THR A 83 1.65 -20.46 12.62
C THR A 83 0.13 -20.41 12.81
N ALA A 84 -0.41 -19.21 13.05
CA ALA A 84 -1.85 -18.99 13.27
C ALA A 84 -2.57 -18.37 12.05
N GLY A 85 -1.82 -17.83 11.09
CA GLY A 85 -2.39 -17.08 9.97
C GLY A 85 -3.04 -15.76 10.39
N ARG A 86 -2.50 -15.07 11.39
CA ARG A 86 -3.13 -13.87 11.98
C ARG A 86 -2.29 -12.61 11.94
N SER A 87 -0.98 -12.75 12.15
CA SER A 87 -0.05 -11.64 12.25
C SER A 87 0.91 -11.65 11.06
N ARG A 88 2.05 -12.37 11.13
CA ARG A 88 3.08 -12.46 10.08
C ARG A 88 2.57 -12.62 8.64
N SER A 89 1.74 -13.64 8.35
CA SER A 89 1.20 -13.83 7.01
C SER A 89 0.23 -12.72 6.59
N ALA A 90 -0.54 -12.17 7.53
CA ALA A 90 -1.42 -11.03 7.25
C ALA A 90 -0.61 -9.77 6.93
N THR A 91 0.51 -9.56 7.61
CA THR A 91 1.44 -8.46 7.33
C THR A 91 2.00 -8.56 5.91
N VAL A 92 2.50 -9.73 5.50
CA VAL A 92 3.02 -9.93 4.13
C VAL A 92 1.93 -9.76 3.07
N VAL A 93 0.74 -10.31 3.30
CA VAL A 93 -0.40 -10.13 2.38
C VAL A 93 -0.81 -8.65 2.29
N ALA A 94 -0.80 -7.92 3.41
CA ALA A 94 -1.11 -6.48 3.40
C ALA A 94 -0.06 -5.70 2.58
N ALA A 95 1.23 -5.97 2.78
CA ALA A 95 2.31 -5.34 2.02
C ALA A 95 2.18 -5.59 0.51
N TYR A 96 1.78 -6.81 0.11
CA TYR A 96 1.50 -7.15 -1.29
C TYR A 96 0.32 -6.35 -1.84
N LEU A 97 -0.82 -6.32 -1.12
CA LEU A 97 -1.99 -5.56 -1.54
C LEU A 97 -1.68 -4.06 -1.70
N MET A 98 -0.90 -3.49 -0.79
CA MET A 98 -0.49 -2.09 -0.87
C MET A 98 0.37 -1.83 -2.10
N LYS A 99 1.42 -2.64 -2.33
CA LYS A 99 2.35 -2.42 -3.44
C LYS A 99 1.72 -2.74 -4.81
N ASN A 100 0.99 -3.85 -4.93
CA ASN A 100 0.52 -4.35 -6.22
C ASN A 100 -0.87 -3.83 -6.61
N MET A 101 -1.65 -3.32 -5.66
CA MET A 101 -3.01 -2.81 -5.93
C MET A 101 -3.18 -1.33 -5.54
N GLY A 102 -2.15 -0.67 -5.00
CA GLY A 102 -2.23 0.73 -4.59
C GLY A 102 -3.18 0.97 -3.41
N LEU A 103 -3.50 -0.07 -2.63
CA LEU A 103 -4.35 0.07 -1.45
C LEU A 103 -3.58 0.76 -0.33
N THR A 104 -4.28 1.60 0.44
CA THR A 104 -3.77 2.07 1.72
C THR A 104 -3.58 0.90 2.70
N LEU A 105 -2.77 1.10 3.74
CA LEU A 105 -2.64 0.14 4.84
C LEU A 105 -4.00 -0.25 5.42
N GLN A 106 -4.87 0.75 5.63
CA GLN A 106 -6.20 0.53 6.19
C GLN A 106 -7.07 -0.34 5.26
N GLU A 107 -7.09 -0.05 3.96
CA GLU A 107 -7.83 -0.82 2.97
C GLU A 107 -7.28 -2.24 2.81
N ALA A 108 -5.95 -2.41 2.82
CA ALA A 108 -5.32 -3.71 2.73
C ALA A 108 -5.70 -4.60 3.94
N ILE A 109 -5.59 -4.08 5.16
CA ILE A 109 -5.99 -4.80 6.38
C ILE A 109 -7.49 -5.07 6.39
N TYR A 110 -8.32 -4.10 5.99
CA TYR A 110 -9.76 -4.28 5.86
C TYR A 110 -10.09 -5.39 4.86
N THR A 111 -9.39 -5.44 3.73
CA THR A 111 -9.57 -6.46 2.68
C THR A 111 -9.31 -7.86 3.21
N ILE A 112 -8.24 -8.06 3.98
CA ILE A 112 -7.93 -9.34 4.61
C ILE A 112 -8.96 -9.69 5.70
N LYS A 113 -9.37 -8.70 6.51
CA LYS A 113 -10.34 -8.88 7.60
C LYS A 113 -11.72 -9.35 7.13
N LYS A 114 -12.12 -9.03 5.89
CA LYS A 114 -13.37 -9.54 5.28
C LYS A 114 -13.41 -11.08 5.23
N VAL A 115 -12.27 -11.74 5.09
CA VAL A 115 -12.20 -13.19 4.87
C VAL A 115 -11.51 -13.95 6.00
N ARG A 116 -10.70 -13.27 6.83
CA ARG A 116 -9.97 -13.91 7.94
C ARG A 116 -9.76 -12.97 9.13
N LYS A 117 -9.94 -13.48 10.35
CA LYS A 117 -9.69 -12.73 11.58
C LYS A 117 -8.19 -12.51 11.81
N VAL A 118 -7.67 -11.42 11.28
CA VAL A 118 -6.26 -11.02 11.39
C VAL A 118 -6.05 -9.89 12.40
N ARG A 119 -4.86 -9.90 13.00
CA ARG A 119 -4.34 -8.84 13.87
C ARG A 119 -2.80 -8.94 13.83
N PRO A 120 -2.14 -8.28 12.87
CA PRO A 120 -0.71 -8.00 12.98
C PRO A 120 -0.38 -7.40 14.35
N ASN A 121 0.81 -7.70 14.87
CA ASN A 121 1.31 -7.03 16.06
C ASN A 121 1.61 -5.54 15.77
N ASP A 122 1.79 -4.75 16.82
CA ASP A 122 1.91 -3.29 16.68
C ASP A 122 3.23 -2.87 15.99
N GLY A 123 4.31 -3.64 16.18
CA GLY A 123 5.57 -3.45 15.46
C GLY A 123 5.45 -3.67 13.95
N PHE A 124 4.68 -4.68 13.53
CA PHE A 124 4.39 -4.95 12.13
C PHE A 124 3.45 -3.92 11.52
N MET A 125 2.48 -3.41 12.29
CA MET A 125 1.64 -2.29 11.83
C MET A 125 2.50 -1.05 11.54
N LYS A 126 3.43 -0.67 12.43
CA LYS A 126 4.38 0.44 12.21
C LYS A 126 5.28 0.21 10.99
N GLN A 127 5.70 -1.03 10.76
CA GLN A 127 6.48 -1.38 9.57
C GLN A 127 5.65 -1.29 8.29
N LEU A 128 4.35 -1.62 8.32
CA LEU A 128 3.46 -1.39 7.18
C LEU A 128 3.20 0.11 6.94
N GLU A 129 3.06 0.93 7.97
CA GLU A 129 2.97 2.39 7.80
C GLU A 129 4.26 2.95 7.15
N THR A 130 5.40 2.41 7.54
CA THR A 130 6.69 2.74 6.91
C THR A 130 6.70 2.29 5.44
N TRP A 131 6.22 1.09 5.15
CA TRP A 131 6.09 0.55 3.80
C TRP A 131 5.21 1.42 2.90
N GLU A 132 4.08 1.92 3.42
CA GLU A 132 3.19 2.82 2.70
C GLU A 132 3.91 4.12 2.29
N LYS A 133 4.66 4.70 3.23
CA LYS A 133 5.38 5.96 3.02
C LYS A 133 6.53 5.83 2.03
N ILE A 134 7.35 4.79 2.13
CA ILE A 134 8.52 4.64 1.23
C ILE A 134 8.14 4.33 -0.21
N ASN A 135 6.95 3.77 -0.44
CA ASN A 135 6.43 3.52 -1.77
C ASN A 135 5.62 4.71 -2.33
N CYS A 136 5.52 5.83 -1.59
CA CYS A 136 4.86 7.05 -2.06
C CYS A 136 5.89 8.10 -2.49
N GLU A 137 5.95 8.42 -3.78
CA GLU A 137 6.88 9.41 -4.35
C GLU A 137 6.74 10.80 -3.68
N LEU A 138 5.52 11.19 -3.31
CA LEU A 138 5.24 12.47 -2.63
C LEU A 138 5.75 12.49 -1.18
N CYS A 139 5.90 11.33 -0.54
CA CYS A 139 6.50 11.23 0.80
C CYS A 139 8.02 11.31 0.79
N VAL A 140 8.67 10.79 -0.26
CA VAL A 140 10.14 10.84 -0.39
C VAL A 140 10.62 12.28 -0.56
N ARG A 141 9.78 13.16 -1.13
CA ARG A 141 10.02 14.62 -1.24
C ARG A 141 11.33 14.97 -1.95
N GLU A 142 11.70 14.22 -2.99
CA GLU A 142 12.86 14.59 -3.80
C GLU A 142 12.57 15.91 -4.53
N LYS A 143 13.38 16.95 -4.32
CA LYS A 143 13.24 18.26 -4.97
C LYS A 143 13.72 18.20 -6.42
N LYS A 144 13.00 17.46 -7.26
CA LYS A 144 13.27 17.29 -8.71
C LYS A 144 12.79 18.46 -9.55
N THR A 145 11.72 19.12 -9.10
CA THR A 145 11.05 20.19 -9.81
C THR A 145 11.08 21.49 -9.00
N GLU A 146 10.60 22.58 -9.61
CA GLU A 146 10.46 23.87 -8.94
C GLU A 146 9.49 23.79 -7.75
N TRP A 147 9.90 24.36 -6.61
CA TRP A 147 9.07 24.49 -5.41
C TRP A 147 8.72 25.96 -5.20
N PHE A 148 7.42 26.26 -5.14
CA PHE A 148 6.92 27.63 -5.00
C PHE A 148 6.70 28.03 -3.55
N VAL A 149 6.21 27.10 -2.72
CA VAL A 149 5.88 27.32 -1.32
C VAL A 149 6.24 26.07 -0.53
N GLU A 150 6.88 26.23 0.61
CA GLU A 150 7.13 25.15 1.56
C GLU A 150 6.71 25.59 2.96
N THR A 151 5.82 24.82 3.60
CA THR A 151 5.39 25.02 4.99
C THR A 151 5.67 23.76 5.82
N GLU A 152 5.29 23.76 7.09
CA GLU A 152 5.34 22.54 7.91
C GLU A 152 4.35 21.47 7.41
N ASP A 153 3.16 21.90 6.98
CA ASP A 153 2.04 21.01 6.66
C ASP A 153 1.93 20.64 5.18
N TYR A 154 2.41 21.47 4.26
CA TYR A 154 2.24 21.25 2.81
C TYR A 154 3.36 21.89 1.99
N VAL A 155 3.37 21.55 0.70
CA VAL A 155 4.24 22.15 -0.31
C VAL A 155 3.42 22.47 -1.55
N VAL A 156 3.74 23.58 -2.22
CA VAL A 156 3.30 23.86 -3.59
C VAL A 156 4.51 23.73 -4.51
N LEU A 157 4.44 22.85 -5.50
CA LEU A 157 5.53 22.53 -6.41
C LEU A 157 5.01 22.26 -7.83
N ARG A 158 5.90 22.26 -8.80
CA ARG A 158 5.59 21.92 -10.20
C ARG A 158 5.53 20.41 -10.36
N CYS A 159 4.40 19.86 -10.79
CA CYS A 159 4.24 18.41 -10.95
C CYS A 159 5.10 17.89 -12.10
N GLU A 160 5.93 16.88 -11.85
CA GLU A 160 6.78 16.25 -12.87
C GLU A 160 6.00 15.61 -14.04
N GLN A 161 4.79 15.09 -13.79
CA GLN A 161 4.02 14.36 -14.81
C GLN A 161 3.23 15.26 -15.76
N CYS A 162 2.75 16.42 -15.29
CA CYS A 162 1.88 17.29 -16.09
C CYS A 162 2.34 18.73 -16.19
N ASP A 163 3.47 19.06 -15.55
CA ASP A 163 4.10 20.39 -15.53
C ASP A 163 3.24 21.53 -14.95
N LEU A 164 2.15 21.17 -14.24
CA LEU A 164 1.24 22.12 -13.61
C LEU A 164 1.58 22.34 -12.13
N PRO A 165 1.25 23.52 -11.57
CA PRO A 165 1.31 23.75 -10.13
C PRO A 165 0.43 22.74 -9.38
N MET A 166 1.01 22.15 -8.35
CA MET A 166 0.40 21.15 -7.50
C MET A 166 0.66 21.49 -6.03
N VAL A 167 -0.37 21.39 -5.19
CA VAL A 167 -0.21 21.41 -3.73
C VAL A 167 -0.25 19.98 -3.20
N VAL A 168 0.64 19.65 -2.28
CA VAL A 168 0.80 18.31 -1.71
C VAL A 168 0.85 18.44 -0.19
N LEU A 169 0.01 17.68 0.52
CA LEU A 169 0.10 17.56 1.97
C LEU A 169 1.44 16.92 2.36
N LYS A 170 2.12 17.38 3.40
CA LYS A 170 3.41 16.77 3.79
C LYS A 170 3.22 15.41 4.47
N ASN A 171 2.19 15.25 5.29
CA ASN A 171 1.86 13.97 5.91
C ASN A 171 1.28 12.98 4.89
N HIS A 172 1.58 11.68 5.03
CA HIS A 172 0.97 10.63 4.20
C HIS A 172 -0.47 10.41 4.65
N SER A 173 -1.40 11.11 4.02
CA SER A 173 -2.81 11.05 4.34
C SER A 173 -3.63 11.52 3.16
N MET A 174 -4.83 10.96 3.04
CA MET A 174 -5.88 11.43 2.12
C MET A 174 -6.74 12.54 2.72
N ASP A 175 -6.52 12.87 3.99
CA ASP A 175 -7.26 13.88 4.71
C ASP A 175 -6.32 14.83 5.50
N ALA A 176 -6.80 16.03 5.72
CA ALA A 176 -6.13 17.07 6.49
C ALA A 176 -7.18 17.92 7.22
N PRO A 177 -6.82 18.57 8.35
CA PRO A 177 -7.72 19.52 8.99
C PRO A 177 -8.23 20.57 7.99
N GLU A 178 -9.50 20.96 8.09
CA GLU A 178 -10.13 21.90 7.15
C GLU A 178 -9.36 23.22 7.01
N GLN A 179 -8.78 23.70 8.12
CA GLN A 179 -7.93 24.89 8.10
C GLN A 179 -6.70 24.74 7.18
N ILE A 180 -6.08 23.56 7.19
CA ILE A 180 -4.93 23.24 6.32
C ILE A 180 -5.40 23.13 4.86
N LYS A 181 -6.54 22.48 4.61
CA LYS A 181 -7.13 22.40 3.25
C LYS A 181 -7.38 23.80 2.66
N ILE A 182 -7.94 24.72 3.44
CA ILE A 182 -8.17 26.11 3.02
C ILE A 182 -6.84 26.81 2.69
N GLN A 183 -5.80 26.61 3.51
CA GLN A 183 -4.48 27.18 3.26
C GLN A 183 -3.83 26.61 1.99
N MET A 184 -3.92 25.29 1.79
CA MET A 184 -3.45 24.61 0.59
C MET A 184 -4.12 25.15 -0.67
N GLN A 185 -5.45 25.31 -0.65
CA GLN A 185 -6.20 25.90 -1.77
C GLN A 185 -5.74 27.33 -2.06
N LYS A 186 -5.65 28.20 -1.03
CA LYS A 186 -5.21 29.58 -1.21
C LYS A 186 -3.78 29.68 -1.76
N ALA A 187 -2.86 28.86 -1.25
CA ALA A 187 -1.49 28.84 -1.71
C ALA A 187 -1.40 28.41 -3.18
N LEU A 188 -2.13 27.36 -3.56
CA LEU A 188 -2.18 26.89 -4.94
C LEU A 188 -2.81 27.93 -5.88
N SER A 189 -3.92 28.56 -5.49
CA SER A 189 -4.58 29.62 -6.27
C SER A 189 -3.64 30.78 -6.56
N LYS A 190 -2.87 31.21 -5.56
CA LYS A 190 -1.91 32.32 -5.71
C LYS A 190 -0.80 32.02 -6.72
N ILE A 191 -0.40 30.75 -6.86
CA ILE A 191 0.57 30.34 -7.90
C ILE A 191 -0.12 30.26 -9.25
N ALA A 192 -1.31 29.68 -9.32
CA ALA A 192 -2.10 29.58 -10.54
C ALA A 192 -2.40 30.95 -11.18
N GLU A 193 -2.77 31.95 -10.37
CA GLU A 193 -3.03 33.33 -10.82
C GLU A 193 -1.80 34.03 -11.43
N LYS A 194 -0.59 33.59 -11.06
CA LYS A 194 0.66 34.11 -11.62
C LYS A 194 1.08 33.37 -12.89
N GLU A 195 0.85 32.06 -12.93
CA GLU A 195 1.28 31.18 -14.02
C GLU A 195 0.31 31.21 -15.20
N PHE A 196 -1.00 31.42 -14.96
CA PHE A 196 -2.02 31.33 -16.00
C PHE A 196 -2.60 32.69 -16.37
N GLN A 197 -2.73 32.94 -17.68
CA GLN A 197 -3.31 34.18 -18.23
C GLN A 197 -4.84 34.12 -18.41
N GLY A 198 -5.49 33.00 -18.09
CA GLY A 198 -6.93 32.77 -18.33
C GLY A 198 -7.62 31.99 -17.20
N SER A 199 -8.85 31.54 -17.46
CA SER A 199 -9.63 30.77 -16.47
C SER A 199 -8.95 29.44 -16.13
N TRP A 200 -9.03 29.05 -14.85
CA TRP A 200 -8.45 27.82 -14.33
C TRP A 200 -9.32 27.29 -13.19
N HIS A 201 -9.07 26.05 -12.74
CA HIS A 201 -9.75 25.44 -11.60
C HIS A 201 -8.79 24.53 -10.80
N ILE A 202 -9.15 24.21 -9.56
CA ILE A 202 -8.46 23.19 -8.76
C ILE A 202 -9.04 21.82 -9.09
N ASP A 203 -8.21 20.93 -9.62
CA ASP A 203 -8.51 19.52 -9.82
C ASP A 203 -8.10 18.73 -8.58
N THR A 204 -9.10 18.19 -7.89
CA THR A 204 -8.91 17.43 -6.65
C THR A 204 -8.80 15.92 -6.87
N LYS A 205 -8.83 15.45 -8.13
CA LYS A 205 -8.76 14.02 -8.45
C LYS A 205 -7.35 13.48 -8.24
N GLN A 206 -7.21 12.50 -7.34
CA GLN A 206 -5.97 11.73 -7.19
C GLN A 206 -5.90 10.71 -8.34
N ARG A 207 -4.90 10.82 -9.21
CA ARG A 207 -4.72 9.87 -10.31
C ARG A 207 -3.67 8.83 -9.96
N THR A 208 -2.41 9.17 -10.17
CA THR A 208 -1.29 8.22 -10.05
C THR A 208 -0.98 7.88 -8.60
N ILE A 209 -1.21 8.80 -7.67
CA ILE A 209 -0.89 8.64 -6.25
C ILE A 209 -2.18 8.77 -5.44
N THR A 210 -2.91 7.67 -5.31
CA THR A 210 -4.28 7.65 -4.76
C THR A 210 -4.34 7.69 -3.24
N THR A 211 -3.22 7.51 -2.55
CA THR A 211 -3.15 7.40 -1.09
C THR A 211 -2.57 8.66 -0.41
N HIS A 212 -2.24 9.69 -1.19
CA HIS A 212 -1.59 10.90 -0.68
C HIS A 212 -2.24 12.15 -1.24
N LEU A 213 -2.83 12.98 -0.37
CA LEU A 213 -3.58 14.16 -0.75
C LEU A 213 -2.73 15.16 -1.53
N HIS A 214 -3.07 15.35 -2.80
CA HIS A 214 -2.51 16.39 -3.66
C HIS A 214 -3.57 16.96 -4.61
N TRP A 215 -3.47 18.24 -4.96
CA TRP A 215 -4.37 18.89 -5.93
C TRP A 215 -3.59 19.68 -6.95
N HIS A 216 -4.13 19.78 -8.16
CA HIS A 216 -3.50 20.52 -9.25
C HIS A 216 -4.30 21.75 -9.61
N ALA A 217 -3.63 22.85 -9.95
CA ALA A 217 -4.28 23.93 -10.67
C ALA A 217 -4.23 23.63 -12.16
N ARG A 218 -5.38 23.65 -12.84
CA ARG A 218 -5.49 23.34 -14.28
C ARG A 218 -6.12 24.50 -15.05
N PRO A 219 -5.53 24.93 -16.18
CA PRO A 219 -6.20 25.88 -17.07
C PRO A 219 -7.46 25.25 -17.67
N VAL A 220 -8.49 26.08 -17.90
CA VAL A 220 -9.69 25.67 -18.63
C VAL A 220 -9.37 25.68 -20.11
N ILE A 221 -9.21 24.49 -20.70
CA ILE A 221 -9.00 24.35 -22.14
C ILE A 221 -10.38 24.28 -22.79
N PHE A 222 -10.76 25.32 -23.54
CA PHE A 222 -11.88 25.22 -24.46
C PHE A 222 -11.44 24.34 -25.63
N LYS A 223 -12.06 23.16 -25.78
CA LYS A 223 -11.95 22.42 -27.03
C LYS A 223 -12.71 23.22 -28.08
N LEU A 224 -11.97 23.78 -29.05
CA LEU A 224 -12.54 24.28 -30.30
C LEU A 224 -13.15 23.13 -31.10
#